data_AF-W6YU40-F1
#
_entry.id   AF-W6YU40-F1
#
_cell.length_a   1.000
_cell.length_b   1.000
_cell.length_c   1.000
_cell.angle_alpha   90.00
_cell.angle_beta   90.00
_cell.angle_gamma   90.00
#
_symmetry.space_group_name_H-M   'P 1'
#
loop_
_entity.id
_entity.type
_entity.pdbx_description
1 polymer ?
#
loop_
_entity_poly.entity_id
_entity_poly.type
_entity_poly.pdbx_seq_one_letter_code
_entity_poly.pdbx_strand_id
1 'polypeptide(L)'
;MLTFFAPLLFLAQSAAAAPVENVATAAATVGKIRGVRDPIYHLYLQASPKNSSKPVLGPESAAEEFTIGGTIQSKKTNQFLNIATASTSYKPLVWGAKGDTTAWGLEGDTIITTQGSSYGRQLNFLVCNSADAGYYDLFLQTGSDAPSGKTCSNYQTIHLPCLC
;
A
#
# COMPACT_ATOMS: atom_id res chain seq x y z
N MET A 1 41.27 -53.27 -46.32
CA MET A 1 39.80 -53.27 -46.10
C MET A 1 39.56 -54.06 -44.82
N LEU A 2 39.08 -53.57 -43.69
CA LEU A 2 38.23 -52.43 -43.28
C LEU A 2 38.75 -51.93 -41.91
N THR A 3 39.09 -50.66 -41.73
CA THR A 3 38.31 -49.58 -41.07
C THR A 3 38.09 -49.71 -39.54
N PHE A 4 38.62 -48.71 -38.82
CA PHE A 4 38.34 -48.29 -37.43
C PHE A 4 36.84 -48.15 -37.13
N PHE A 5 36.43 -48.20 -35.85
CA PHE A 5 35.72 -47.10 -35.14
C PHE A 5 35.24 -47.55 -33.74
N ALA A 6 35.64 -46.80 -32.71
CA ALA A 6 35.11 -46.88 -31.35
C ALA A 6 33.92 -45.92 -31.18
N PRO A 7 32.90 -46.21 -30.35
CA PRO A 7 31.95 -45.19 -29.95
C PRO A 7 32.28 -44.62 -28.56
N LEU A 8 32.60 -43.33 -28.54
CA LEU A 8 32.55 -42.46 -27.37
C LEU A 8 31.12 -42.44 -26.80
N LEU A 9 30.95 -42.75 -25.51
CA LEU A 9 29.71 -42.51 -24.79
C LEU A 9 29.69 -41.06 -24.30
N PHE A 10 28.87 -40.23 -24.95
CA PHE A 10 28.63 -38.83 -24.56
C PHE A 10 27.80 -38.77 -23.27
N LEU A 11 28.36 -38.19 -22.20
CA LEU A 11 27.62 -37.78 -21.01
C LEU A 11 26.82 -36.51 -21.32
N ALA A 12 25.49 -36.63 -21.43
CA ALA A 12 24.59 -35.48 -21.53
C ALA A 12 24.48 -34.78 -20.17
N GLN A 13 25.18 -33.66 -20.00
CA GLN A 13 24.93 -32.72 -18.90
C GLN A 13 23.61 -31.99 -19.18
N SER A 14 22.55 -32.40 -18.49
CA SER A 14 21.30 -31.65 -18.44
C SER A 14 21.49 -30.48 -17.46
N ALA A 15 21.83 -29.31 -17.98
CA ALA A 15 21.83 -28.08 -17.19
C ALA A 15 20.37 -27.67 -16.93
N ALA A 16 19.90 -27.88 -15.69
CA ALA A 16 18.64 -27.32 -15.24
C ALA A 16 18.78 -25.79 -15.15
N ALA A 17 18.23 -25.06 -16.12
CA ALA A 17 18.10 -23.61 -16.02
C ALA A 17 17.05 -23.30 -14.94
N ALA A 18 17.51 -22.85 -13.77
CA ALA A 18 16.62 -22.30 -12.77
C ALA A 18 15.96 -21.03 -13.33
N PRO A 19 14.64 -20.85 -13.19
CA PRO A 19 14.00 -19.60 -13.58
C PRO A 19 14.61 -18.48 -12.73
N VAL A 20 15.20 -17.50 -13.41
CA VAL A 20 15.61 -16.25 -12.75
C VAL A 20 14.31 -15.50 -12.49
N GLU A 21 13.91 -15.36 -11.22
CA GLU A 21 12.84 -14.45 -10.85
C GLU A 21 13.29 -13.04 -11.21
N ASN A 22 12.94 -12.58 -12.41
CA ASN A 22 13.08 -11.21 -12.79
C ASN A 22 12.00 -10.44 -12.01
N VAL A 23 12.32 -10.05 -10.78
CA VAL A 23 11.49 -9.14 -9.98
C VAL A 23 11.57 -7.77 -10.65
N ALA A 24 10.82 -7.60 -11.73
CA ALA A 24 10.55 -6.30 -12.30
C ALA A 24 9.80 -5.52 -11.22
N THR A 25 10.49 -4.62 -10.53
CA THR A 25 9.86 -3.64 -9.66
C THR A 25 8.92 -2.81 -10.53
N ALA A 26 7.61 -2.96 -10.33
CA ALA A 26 6.62 -2.16 -11.02
C ALA A 26 6.97 -0.67 -10.86
N ALA A 27 6.92 0.08 -11.96
CA ALA A 27 7.21 1.50 -11.94
C ALA A 27 6.31 2.21 -10.92
N ALA A 28 6.89 3.10 -10.12
CA ALA A 28 6.14 3.81 -9.10
C ALA A 28 5.11 4.75 -9.77
N THR A 29 3.88 4.71 -9.30
CA THR A 29 2.81 5.60 -9.73
C THR A 29 2.82 6.85 -8.87
N VAL A 30 2.48 8.01 -9.46
CA VAL A 30 2.39 9.27 -8.73
C VAL A 30 0.96 9.80 -8.77
N GLY A 31 0.43 10.21 -7.62
CA GLY A 31 -0.88 10.83 -7.55
C GLY A 31 -1.31 11.20 -6.14
N LYS A 32 -2.40 11.96 -6.05
CA LYS A 32 -3.12 12.14 -4.78
C LYS A 32 -3.83 10.84 -4.41
N ILE A 33 -4.20 10.67 -3.15
CA ILE A 33 -5.00 9.53 -2.68
C ILE A 33 -6.26 10.09 -2.02
N ARG A 34 -7.45 9.57 -2.36
CA ARG A 34 -8.74 10.08 -1.86
C ARG A 34 -9.74 8.99 -1.50
N GLY A 35 -10.68 9.34 -0.64
CA GLY A 35 -11.91 8.56 -0.43
C GLY A 35 -12.89 8.67 -1.59
N VAL A 36 -13.56 7.57 -1.90
CA VAL A 36 -14.50 7.46 -3.04
C VAL A 36 -15.94 7.20 -2.63
N ARG A 37 -16.24 7.22 -1.33
CA ARG A 37 -17.61 7.06 -0.83
C ARG A 37 -17.77 7.74 0.53
N ASP A 38 -19.02 7.95 0.92
CA ASP A 38 -19.33 8.56 2.21
C ASP A 38 -18.81 7.70 3.40
N PRO A 39 -18.35 8.35 4.47
CA PRO A 39 -18.40 9.80 4.74
C PRO A 39 -17.16 10.58 4.29
N ILE A 40 -16.25 9.95 3.54
CA ILE A 40 -14.95 10.50 3.13
C ILE A 40 -14.87 10.85 1.64
N TYR A 41 -16.02 10.94 0.97
CA TYR A 41 -16.06 11.21 -0.47
C TYR A 41 -15.33 12.52 -0.77
N HIS A 42 -14.35 12.47 -1.69
CA HIS A 42 -13.52 13.62 -2.05
C HIS A 42 -12.69 14.22 -0.90
N LEU A 43 -12.45 13.45 0.17
CA LEU A 43 -11.41 13.78 1.15
C LEU A 43 -10.11 13.09 0.79
N TYR A 44 -9.00 13.80 0.96
CA TYR A 44 -7.68 13.43 0.46
C TYR A 44 -6.71 13.14 1.58
N LEU A 45 -5.84 12.15 1.37
CA LEU A 45 -4.79 11.76 2.30
C LEU A 45 -3.77 12.90 2.45
N GLN A 46 -3.48 13.23 3.70
CA GLN A 46 -2.57 14.31 4.08
C GLN A 46 -2.09 14.12 5.53
N ALA A 47 -1.10 14.90 5.95
CA ALA A 47 -0.78 15.06 7.37
C ALA A 47 -1.89 15.82 8.12
N SER A 48 -2.19 15.43 9.35
CA SER A 48 -3.10 16.18 10.21
C SER A 48 -2.51 17.58 10.49
N PRO A 49 -3.34 18.64 10.41
CA PRO A 49 -2.89 20.00 10.68
C PRO A 49 -2.45 20.21 12.13
N LYS A 50 -2.92 19.36 13.07
CA LYS A 50 -2.56 19.43 14.50
C LYS A 50 -1.48 18.44 14.90
N ASN A 51 -1.28 17.37 14.12
CA ASN A 51 -0.26 16.37 14.36
C ASN A 51 0.29 15.83 13.04
N SER A 52 1.42 16.38 12.59
CA SER A 52 2.03 16.02 11.31
C SER A 52 2.51 14.57 11.22
N SER A 53 2.61 13.84 12.33
CA SER A 53 2.94 12.41 12.33
C SER A 53 1.72 11.52 12.08
N LYS A 54 0.50 12.09 12.07
CA LYS A 54 -0.75 11.36 11.89
C LYS A 54 -1.32 11.59 10.49
N PRO A 55 -1.51 10.53 9.69
CA PRO A 55 -2.28 10.59 8.44
C PRO A 55 -3.77 10.76 8.71
N VAL A 56 -4.41 11.62 7.94
CA VAL A 56 -5.87 11.83 7.95
C VAL A 56 -6.39 12.01 6.52
N LEU A 57 -7.70 11.84 6.36
CA LEU A 57 -8.42 12.30 5.17
C LEU A 57 -9.04 13.67 5.46
N GLY A 58 -8.80 14.64 4.59
CA GLY A 58 -9.25 16.04 4.76
C GLY A 58 -9.48 16.75 3.43
N PRO A 59 -9.59 18.10 3.41
CA PRO A 59 -9.93 18.86 2.21
C PRO A 59 -8.85 18.76 1.12
N GLU A 60 -9.27 18.91 -0.13
CA GLU A 60 -8.37 18.84 -1.30
C GLU A 60 -7.29 19.92 -1.31
N SER A 61 -7.58 21.10 -0.75
CA SER A 61 -6.65 22.24 -0.73
C SER A 61 -5.34 21.94 0.02
N ALA A 62 -5.34 20.93 0.90
CA ALA A 62 -4.18 20.47 1.63
C ALA A 62 -3.73 19.05 1.23
N ALA A 63 -4.33 18.49 0.17
CA ALA A 63 -3.97 17.18 -0.36
C ALA A 63 -2.49 17.12 -0.76
N GLU A 64 -1.86 15.98 -0.47
CA GLU A 64 -0.49 15.71 -0.89
C GLU A 64 -0.48 14.80 -2.12
N GLU A 65 0.59 14.91 -2.91
CA GLU A 65 0.91 13.91 -3.92
C GLU A 65 1.86 12.87 -3.33
N PHE A 66 1.70 11.63 -3.76
CA PHE A 66 2.47 10.50 -3.28
C PHE A 66 3.13 9.75 -4.44
N THR A 67 4.35 9.24 -4.20
CA THR A 67 4.98 8.21 -5.01
C THR A 67 4.61 6.85 -4.43
N ILE A 68 4.08 5.95 -5.24
CA ILE A 68 3.45 4.68 -4.83
C ILE A 68 4.10 3.53 -5.59
N GLY A 69 4.79 2.64 -4.88
CA GLY A 69 5.49 1.50 -5.47
C GLY A 69 6.19 0.67 -4.40
N GLY A 70 5.43 -0.21 -3.74
CA GLY A 70 5.87 -0.95 -2.54
C GLY A 70 5.78 -0.11 -1.26
N THR A 71 6.20 1.15 -1.33
CA THR A 71 5.95 2.16 -0.29
C THR A 71 5.00 3.25 -0.80
N ILE A 72 4.46 4.07 0.10
CA ILE A 72 3.75 5.30 -0.24
C ILE A 72 4.51 6.45 0.40
N GLN A 73 5.18 7.26 -0.42
CA GLN A 73 6.01 8.38 0.03
C GLN A 73 5.37 9.71 -0.35
N SER A 74 5.20 10.62 0.60
CA SER A 74 4.78 11.99 0.35
C SER A 74 5.84 12.74 -0.44
N LYS A 75 5.44 13.34 -1.58
CA LYS A 75 6.31 14.26 -2.35
C LYS A 75 6.51 15.61 -1.67
N LYS A 76 5.65 15.95 -0.69
CA LYS A 76 5.72 17.21 0.05
C LYS A 76 6.70 17.12 1.21
N THR A 77 6.65 16.03 1.97
CA THR A 77 7.42 15.88 3.22
C THR A 77 8.52 14.83 3.17
N ASN A 78 8.59 14.05 2.09
CA ASN A 78 9.44 12.85 1.95
C ASN A 78 9.18 11.75 3.00
N GLN A 79 8.14 11.90 3.84
CA GLN A 79 7.74 10.88 4.81
C GLN A 79 6.98 9.75 4.13
N PHE A 80 7.03 8.58 4.73
CA PHE A 80 6.39 7.36 4.27
C PHE A 80 5.17 7.04 5.11
N LEU A 81 4.10 6.60 4.46
CA LEU A 81 2.93 6.06 5.13
C LEU A 81 3.26 4.64 5.62
N ASN A 82 3.34 4.45 6.93
CA ASN A 82 3.61 3.15 7.54
C ASN A 82 2.38 2.61 8.28
N ILE A 83 2.35 1.28 8.44
CA ILE A 83 1.34 0.57 9.20
C ILE A 83 1.96 0.23 10.56
N ALA A 84 1.45 0.84 11.63
CA ALA A 84 1.93 0.58 12.98
C ALA A 84 1.38 -0.75 13.53
N THR A 85 2.19 -1.42 14.35
CA THR A 85 1.80 -2.65 15.02
C THR A 85 0.69 -2.38 16.05
N ALA A 86 -0.40 -3.14 15.96
CA ALA A 86 -1.49 -3.13 16.93
C ALA A 86 -2.11 -4.53 17.03
N SER A 87 -2.62 -4.89 18.22
CA SER A 87 -3.33 -6.15 18.44
C SER A 87 -4.75 -6.15 17.86
N THR A 88 -5.38 -4.98 17.78
CA THR A 88 -6.70 -4.76 17.15
C THR A 88 -6.66 -4.97 15.66
N SER A 89 -7.79 -5.31 15.05
CA SER A 89 -7.87 -5.47 13.60
C SER A 89 -7.83 -4.15 12.80
N TYR A 90 -8.11 -3.00 13.44
CA TYR A 90 -7.77 -1.69 12.88
C TYR A 90 -6.30 -1.35 13.19
N LYS A 91 -5.47 -1.21 12.17
CA LYS A 91 -4.04 -0.88 12.29
C LYS A 91 -3.83 0.63 12.09
N PRO A 92 -3.23 1.33 13.07
CA PRO A 92 -2.93 2.75 12.90
C PRO A 92 -1.99 2.98 11.73
N LEU A 93 -2.27 4.03 10.96
CA LEU A 93 -1.33 4.54 9.98
C LEU A 93 -0.52 5.68 10.60
N VAL A 94 0.76 5.77 10.25
CA VAL A 94 1.67 6.78 10.78
C VAL A 94 2.57 7.32 9.67
N TRP A 95 2.94 8.60 9.76
CA TRP A 95 4.01 9.15 8.93
C TRP A 95 5.37 8.88 9.57
N GLY A 96 6.28 8.25 8.83
CA GLY A 96 7.64 7.95 9.27
C GLY A 96 8.70 8.47 8.31
N ALA A 97 9.91 8.70 8.81
CA ALA A 97 11.04 9.13 7.97
C ALA A 97 11.57 8.03 7.04
N LYS A 98 11.19 6.76 7.28
CA LYS A 98 11.59 5.59 6.50
C LYS A 98 10.35 4.80 6.11
N GLY A 99 10.39 4.11 4.97
CA GLY A 99 9.36 3.14 4.58
C GLY A 99 9.51 1.84 5.36
N ASP A 100 9.04 1.83 6.61
CA ASP A 100 9.10 0.66 7.50
C ASP A 100 8.18 -0.47 7.00
N THR A 101 7.18 -0.14 6.19
CA THR A 101 6.36 -1.10 5.47
C THR A 101 6.58 -1.03 3.96
N THR A 102 6.70 -2.19 3.33
CA THR A 102 6.68 -2.37 1.87
C THR A 102 5.40 -3.06 1.38
N ALA A 103 4.38 -3.08 2.23
CA ALA A 103 3.15 -3.81 1.97
C ALA A 103 2.27 -3.14 0.91
N TRP A 104 2.47 -1.85 0.62
CA TRP A 104 1.57 -1.08 -0.22
C TRP A 104 1.65 -1.47 -1.70
N GLY A 105 0.50 -1.43 -2.36
CA GLY A 105 0.39 -1.63 -3.80
C GLY A 105 -0.87 -0.99 -4.35
N LEU A 106 -1.06 -1.20 -5.65
CA LEU A 106 -2.23 -0.77 -6.38
C LEU A 106 -2.93 -1.99 -6.98
N GLU A 107 -4.26 -2.00 -6.92
CA GLU A 107 -5.11 -2.84 -7.76
C GLU A 107 -6.02 -1.92 -8.57
N GLY A 108 -5.68 -1.75 -9.85
CA GLY A 108 -6.20 -0.63 -10.62
C GLY A 108 -5.76 0.71 -9.99
N ASP A 109 -6.71 1.53 -9.59
CA ASP A 109 -6.49 2.79 -8.86
C ASP A 109 -6.61 2.65 -7.34
N THR A 110 -6.99 1.47 -6.84
CA THR A 110 -7.29 1.25 -5.42
C THR A 110 -6.00 0.99 -4.66
N ILE A 111 -5.82 1.69 -3.54
CA ILE A 111 -4.70 1.43 -2.61
C ILE A 111 -4.99 0.16 -1.83
N ILE A 112 -4.04 -0.76 -1.85
CA ILE A 112 -4.13 -2.04 -1.14
C ILE A 112 -2.85 -2.33 -0.37
N THR A 113 -2.92 -3.24 0.60
CA THR A 113 -1.77 -4.09 0.92
C THR A 113 -1.71 -5.27 -0.04
N THR A 114 -0.51 -5.68 -0.45
CA THR A 114 -0.33 -6.75 -1.43
C THR A 114 -0.51 -8.13 -0.79
N GLN A 115 -0.90 -9.12 -1.62
CA GLN A 115 -1.16 -10.50 -1.19
C GLN A 115 0.00 -11.15 -0.42
N GLY A 116 1.25 -10.83 -0.79
CA GLY A 116 2.45 -11.36 -0.14
C GLY A 116 2.85 -10.64 1.14
N SER A 117 2.15 -9.56 1.54
CA SER A 117 2.47 -8.85 2.77
C SER A 117 2.03 -9.63 4.02
N SER A 118 2.61 -9.30 5.17
CA SER A 118 2.20 -9.87 6.47
C SER A 118 0.76 -9.54 6.87
N TYR A 119 0.12 -8.60 6.17
CA TYR A 119 -1.28 -8.23 6.35
C TYR A 119 -2.22 -8.94 5.35
N GLY A 120 -1.67 -9.72 4.41
CA GLY A 120 -2.40 -10.25 3.26
C GLY A 120 -2.92 -9.14 2.34
N ARG A 121 -3.80 -9.50 1.40
CA ARG A 121 -4.44 -8.50 0.52
C ARG A 121 -5.57 -7.80 1.27
N GLN A 122 -5.38 -6.52 1.57
CA GLN A 122 -6.40 -5.67 2.20
C GLN A 122 -6.66 -4.46 1.32
N LEU A 123 -7.93 -4.17 1.06
CA LEU A 123 -8.40 -2.93 0.43
C LEU A 123 -9.32 -2.13 1.37
N ASN A 124 -9.60 -2.70 2.54
CA ASN A 124 -10.55 -2.16 3.48
C ASN A 124 -9.83 -1.24 4.46
N PHE A 125 -10.38 -0.05 4.63
CA PHE A 125 -9.98 0.92 5.63
C PHE A 125 -11.13 1.15 6.59
N LEU A 126 -10.77 1.43 7.84
CA LEU A 126 -11.69 1.97 8.83
C LEU A 126 -11.43 3.48 8.90
N VAL A 127 -12.49 4.27 8.77
CA VAL A 127 -12.42 5.72 8.95
C VAL A 127 -13.24 6.12 10.15
N CYS A 128 -12.75 7.03 10.96
CA CYS A 128 -13.47 7.51 12.13
C CYS A 128 -13.49 9.04 12.13
N ASN A 129 -14.56 9.64 12.65
CA ASN A 129 -14.59 11.08 12.89
C ASN A 129 -13.34 11.49 13.68
N SER A 130 -12.60 12.47 13.16
CA SER A 130 -11.48 13.03 13.88
C SER A 130 -11.98 14.01 14.96
N ALA A 131 -11.08 14.37 15.88
CA ALA A 131 -11.34 15.49 16.79
C ALA A 131 -11.37 16.83 16.03
N ASP A 132 -10.79 16.85 14.83
CA ASP A 132 -10.78 18.01 13.94
C ASP A 132 -11.96 17.93 12.97
N ALA A 133 -12.85 18.93 13.06
CA ALA A 133 -14.02 18.99 12.20
C ALA A 133 -13.63 19.00 10.71
N GLY A 134 -14.28 18.17 9.91
CA GLY A 134 -13.99 18.00 8.48
C GLY A 134 -12.82 17.05 8.17
N TYR A 135 -12.24 16.40 9.19
CA TYR A 135 -11.20 15.39 9.00
C TYR A 135 -11.65 14.03 9.52
N TYR A 136 -11.09 12.99 8.91
CA TYR A 136 -11.28 11.61 9.32
C TYR A 136 -9.95 10.93 9.62
N ASP A 137 -9.90 10.24 10.76
CA ASP A 137 -8.82 9.35 11.11
C ASP A 137 -8.90 8.11 10.20
N LEU A 138 -7.75 7.67 9.68
CA LEU A 138 -7.67 6.55 8.75
C LEU A 138 -6.84 5.41 9.33
N PHE A 139 -7.39 4.20 9.26
CA PHE A 139 -6.75 2.97 9.72
C PHE A 139 -6.84 1.91 8.62
N LEU A 140 -5.82 1.06 8.49
CA LEU A 140 -5.94 -0.16 7.70
C LEU A 140 -6.83 -1.15 8.46
N GLN A 141 -7.87 -1.69 7.84
CA GLN A 141 -8.74 -2.67 8.46
C GLN A 141 -8.37 -4.08 8.03
N THR A 142 -8.08 -4.96 9.00
CA THR A 142 -7.77 -6.38 8.79
C THR A 142 -8.86 -7.32 9.32
N GLY A 143 -9.94 -6.76 9.87
CA GLY A 143 -11.06 -7.48 10.49
C GLY A 143 -12.26 -6.56 10.66
N SER A 144 -12.82 -6.49 11.87
CA SER A 144 -14.06 -5.73 12.13
C SER A 144 -14.04 -4.91 13.42
N ASP A 145 -12.92 -4.83 14.13
CA ASP A 145 -12.83 -4.00 15.34
C ASP A 145 -12.93 -2.52 14.96
N ALA A 146 -13.44 -1.71 15.89
CA ALA A 146 -13.43 -0.26 15.80
C ALA A 146 -13.11 0.37 17.16
N PRO A 147 -12.47 1.55 17.19
CA PRO A 147 -12.22 2.28 18.44
C PRO A 147 -13.52 2.59 19.20
N SER A 148 -13.55 2.23 20.48
CA SER A 148 -14.67 2.56 21.37
C SER A 148 -14.89 4.08 21.49
N GLY A 149 -16.16 4.50 21.52
CA GLY A 149 -16.53 5.91 21.70
C GLY A 149 -16.31 6.78 20.47
N LYS A 150 -15.94 6.21 19.31
CA LYS A 150 -15.86 6.92 18.03
C LYS A 150 -16.95 6.47 17.07
N THR A 151 -17.47 7.41 16.28
CA THR A 151 -18.28 7.08 15.11
C THR A 151 -17.33 6.74 13.97
N CYS A 152 -17.41 5.51 13.47
CA CYS A 152 -16.56 5.00 12.41
C CYS A 152 -17.38 4.37 11.29
N SER A 153 -16.83 4.38 10.08
CA SER A 153 -17.37 3.70 8.92
C SER A 153 -16.34 2.69 8.42
N ASN A 154 -16.75 1.42 8.35
CA ASN A 154 -15.88 0.30 8.00
C ASN A 154 -15.91 0.01 6.50
N TYR A 155 -14.94 -0.77 6.01
CA TYR A 155 -14.84 -1.23 4.61
C TYR A 155 -14.65 -0.12 3.58
N GLN A 156 -14.13 1.03 4.01
CA GLN A 156 -13.84 2.15 3.13
C GLN A 156 -12.71 1.80 2.18
N THR A 157 -12.69 2.41 1.00
CA THR A 157 -11.60 2.27 0.05
C THR A 157 -11.04 3.65 -0.27
N ILE A 158 -9.73 3.70 -0.54
CA ILE A 158 -9.06 4.92 -0.98
C ILE A 158 -8.35 4.63 -2.31
N HIS A 159 -8.40 5.62 -3.19
CA HIS A 159 -8.02 5.45 -4.58
C HIS A 159 -7.14 6.62 -5.02
N LEU A 160 -6.36 6.39 -6.06
CA LEU A 160 -5.91 7.47 -6.92
C LEU A 160 -7.15 8.13 -7.55
N PRO A 161 -7.22 9.47 -7.67
CA PRO A 161 -8.22 10.09 -8.53
C PRO A 161 -8.12 9.46 -9.91
N CYS A 162 -9.24 8.95 -10.43
CA CYS A 162 -9.31 8.51 -11.81
C CYS A 162 -8.73 9.63 -12.69
N LEU A 163 -7.70 9.31 -13.47
CA LEU A 163 -7.25 10.18 -14.54
C LEU A 163 -8.39 10.20 -15.56
N CYS A 164 -9.20 11.27 -15.53
CA CYS A 164 -10.23 11.51 -16.51
C CYS A 164 -9.63 11.61 -17.91
#